data_AF-A0A0C9VHN2-F1
#
_entry.id   AF-A0A0C9VHN2-F1
#
_cell.length_a   1.000
_cell.length_b   1.000
_cell.length_c   1.000
_cell.angle_alpha   90.00
_cell.angle_beta   90.00
_cell.angle_gamma   90.00
#
_symmetry.space_group_name_H-M   'P 1'
#
loop_
_entity.id
_entity.type
_entity.pdbx_description
1 polymer ?
#
loop_
_entity_poly.entity_id
_entity_poly.type
_entity_poly.pdbx_seq_one_letter_code
_entity_poly.pdbx_strand_id
1 'polypeptide(L)'
;ITPHQCLYLRYRSIEDWQEKQDILRCNPDFHGKPRYDCVLINTNPVTFGRIIALFSCCKPGKIQHDIALIRILQPAAWKPKTKWDGCKVFEEKESEFFLIKYFTRGCHFIPTFDGSDKRYYLNDLVDGDAFLRFFLQEQLSQSRI
;
A
#
# COMPACT_ATOMS: atom_id res chain seq x y z
N ILE A 1 3.37 -2.07 24.49
CA ILE A 1 3.22 -1.80 23.04
C ILE A 1 4.33 -0.84 22.67
N THR A 2 5.13 -1.16 21.66
CA THR A 2 6.28 -0.34 21.25
C THR A 2 5.98 0.27 19.89
N PRO A 3 5.93 1.61 19.73
CA PRO A 3 5.69 2.24 18.44
C PRO A 3 6.94 2.25 17.56
N HIS A 4 6.74 2.19 16.24
CA HIS A 4 7.78 2.27 15.24
C HIS A 4 7.40 3.27 14.14
N GLN A 5 8.40 3.84 13.46
CA GLN A 5 8.21 4.82 12.38
C GLN A 5 8.72 4.34 11.02
N CYS A 6 9.38 3.18 10.99
CA CYS A 6 10.02 2.62 9.81
C CYS A 6 9.85 1.10 9.79
N LEU A 7 9.55 0.55 8.63
CA LEU A 7 9.42 -0.87 8.34
C LEU A 7 10.33 -1.23 7.16
N TYR A 8 11.15 -2.27 7.35
CA TYR A 8 11.92 -2.89 6.28
C TYR A 8 11.16 -4.13 5.80
N LEU A 9 10.54 -4.03 4.64
CA LEU A 9 9.69 -5.08 4.10
C LEU A 9 10.41 -5.80 2.96
N ARG A 10 10.73 -7.07 3.16
CA ARG A 10 11.36 -7.91 2.14
C ARG A 10 10.31 -8.70 1.38
N TYR A 11 10.48 -8.79 0.07
CA TYR A 11 9.59 -9.52 -0.79
C TYR A 11 10.34 -10.11 -1.98
N ARG A 12 9.82 -11.18 -2.56
CA ARG A 12 10.33 -11.72 -3.82
C ARG A 12 9.63 -11.03 -4.97
N SER A 13 10.39 -10.30 -5.78
CA SER A 13 9.91 -9.70 -7.02
C SER A 13 9.39 -10.79 -7.96
N ILE A 14 8.31 -10.52 -8.69
CA ILE A 14 7.77 -11.39 -9.74
C ILE A 14 8.30 -11.00 -11.12
N GLU A 15 8.99 -9.85 -11.23
CA GLU A 15 9.66 -9.42 -12.45
C GLU A 15 10.92 -10.25 -12.71
N ASP A 16 11.78 -10.39 -11.68
CA ASP A 16 13.10 -11.03 -11.79
C ASP A 16 13.34 -12.18 -10.80
N TRP A 17 12.34 -12.52 -9.98
CA TRP A 17 12.41 -13.55 -8.94
C TRP A 17 13.46 -13.32 -7.84
N GLN A 18 14.04 -12.12 -7.77
CA GLN A 18 15.02 -11.75 -6.76
C GLN A 18 14.35 -11.23 -5.48
N GLU A 19 15.04 -11.36 -4.36
CA GLU A 19 14.65 -10.68 -3.12
C GLU A 19 14.88 -9.17 -3.26
N LYS A 20 13.85 -8.38 -2.96
CA LYS A 20 13.88 -6.92 -2.90
C LYS A 20 13.47 -6.47 -1.51
N GLN A 21 13.76 -5.21 -1.17
CA GLN A 21 13.43 -4.63 0.12
C GLN A 21 12.90 -3.21 -0.02
N ASP A 22 11.70 -2.98 0.47
CA ASP A 22 11.10 -1.66 0.60
C ASP A 22 11.34 -1.08 1.99
N ILE A 23 11.59 0.22 2.06
CA ILE A 23 11.73 0.97 3.32
C ILE A 23 10.52 1.88 3.46
N LEU A 24 9.53 1.43 4.22
CA LEU A 24 8.25 2.10 4.41
C LEU A 24 8.25 2.90 5.71
N ARG A 25 7.67 4.10 5.68
CA ARG A 25 7.65 5.02 6.84
C ARG A 25 6.24 5.50 7.19
N CYS A 26 6.05 5.78 8.48
CA CYS A 26 4.87 6.44 9.03
C CYS A 26 5.29 7.53 10.02
N ASN A 27 6.07 8.48 9.53
CA ASN A 27 6.75 9.48 10.35
C ASN A 27 5.95 10.79 10.35
N PRO A 28 5.46 11.28 11.51
CA PRO A 28 4.70 12.54 11.55
C PRO A 28 5.55 13.77 11.25
N ASP A 29 6.86 13.70 11.50
CA ASP A 29 7.83 14.73 11.15
C ASP A 29 9.02 14.09 10.41
N PHE A 30 9.00 14.21 9.08
CA PHE A 30 10.06 13.77 8.19
C PHE A 30 10.56 14.97 7.38
N HIS A 31 11.64 15.59 7.85
CA HIS A 31 12.17 16.83 7.28
C HIS A 31 11.14 17.99 7.26
N GLY A 32 10.38 18.16 8.35
CA GLY A 32 9.40 19.24 8.50
C GLY A 32 8.05 18.97 7.83
N LYS A 33 7.84 17.75 7.30
CA LYS A 33 6.55 17.31 6.73
C LYS A 33 6.23 15.87 7.13
N PRO A 34 4.96 15.51 7.31
CA PRO A 34 4.58 14.12 7.56
C PRO A 34 4.87 13.25 6.33
N ARG A 35 5.32 12.01 6.57
CA ARG A 35 5.53 10.98 5.56
C ARG A 35 4.85 9.68 5.97
N TYR A 36 3.83 9.31 5.23
CA TYR A 36 3.07 8.08 5.40
C TYR A 36 3.06 7.30 4.09
N ASP A 37 3.89 6.27 4.01
CA ASP A 37 4.05 5.46 2.81
C ASP A 37 2.87 4.46 2.68
N CYS A 38 2.56 4.06 1.44
CA CYS A 38 1.50 3.10 1.15
C CYS A 38 2.04 1.68 1.00
N VAL A 39 1.19 0.71 1.30
CA VAL A 39 1.51 -0.71 1.32
C VAL A 39 0.41 -1.53 0.65
N LEU A 40 0.84 -2.62 0.01
CA LEU A 40 0.02 -3.71 -0.49
C LEU A 40 -0.16 -4.76 0.60
N ILE A 41 -1.41 -5.19 0.84
CA ILE A 41 -1.76 -6.18 1.85
C ILE A 41 -2.39 -7.40 1.17
N ASN A 42 -1.89 -8.58 1.54
CA ASN A 42 -2.39 -9.87 1.09
C ASN A 42 -3.71 -10.25 1.79
N THR A 43 -4.79 -9.61 1.36
CA THR A 43 -6.17 -9.96 1.69
C THR A 43 -6.87 -10.55 0.46
N ASN A 44 -8.10 -11.03 0.61
CA ASN A 44 -8.94 -11.48 -0.50
C ASN A 44 -10.28 -10.71 -0.50
N PRO A 45 -10.51 -9.74 -1.40
CA PRO A 45 -9.59 -9.25 -2.44
C PRO A 45 -8.39 -8.49 -1.86
N VAL A 46 -7.35 -8.31 -2.65
CA VAL A 46 -6.14 -7.57 -2.27
C VAL A 46 -6.48 -6.13 -1.85
N THR A 47 -5.86 -5.66 -0.77
CA THR A 47 -6.11 -4.33 -0.20
C THR A 47 -4.88 -3.44 -0.31
N PHE A 48 -5.11 -2.18 -0.65
CA PHE A 48 -4.10 -1.13 -0.56
C PHE A 48 -4.39 -0.26 0.67
N GLY A 49 -3.34 0.33 1.24
CA GLY A 49 -3.56 1.31 2.28
C GLY A 49 -2.32 2.09 2.67
N ARG A 50 -2.53 3.18 3.40
CA ARG A 50 -1.48 4.06 3.91
C ARG A 50 -1.15 3.71 5.35
N ILE A 51 0.13 3.55 5.64
CA ILE A 51 0.58 3.20 6.99
C ILE A 51 0.49 4.45 7.86
N ILE A 52 -0.42 4.44 8.83
CA ILE A 52 -0.61 5.55 9.78
C ILE A 52 0.25 5.35 11.02
N ALA A 53 0.38 4.11 11.49
CA ALA A 53 1.23 3.78 12.62
C ALA A 53 1.66 2.32 12.60
N LEU A 54 2.81 2.03 13.22
CA LEU A 54 3.39 0.69 13.38
C LEU A 54 3.63 0.41 14.86
N PHE A 55 3.32 -0.79 15.31
CA PHE A 55 3.46 -1.19 16.70
C PHE A 55 3.90 -2.65 16.84
N SER A 56 4.76 -2.92 17.82
CA SER A 56 5.04 -4.28 18.28
C SER A 56 4.36 -4.53 19.63
N CYS A 57 3.67 -5.67 19.72
CA CYS A 57 2.95 -6.12 20.90
C CYS A 57 3.57 -7.43 21.41
N CYS A 58 4.17 -7.39 22.60
CA CYS A 58 4.71 -8.57 23.26
C CYS A 58 3.98 -8.78 24.60
N LYS A 59 3.59 -10.03 24.88
CA LYS A 59 3.23 -10.47 26.25
C LYS A 59 4.44 -11.20 26.84
N PRO A 60 4.74 -11.07 28.14
CA PRO A 60 5.81 -11.84 28.78
C PRO A 60 5.65 -13.34 28.50
N GLY A 61 6.69 -13.98 27.96
CA GLY A 61 6.69 -15.41 27.63
C GLY A 61 5.85 -15.83 26.40
N LYS A 62 5.41 -14.90 25.55
CA LYS A 62 4.64 -15.20 24.34
C LYS A 62 5.25 -14.58 23.08
N ILE A 63 4.71 -15.03 21.95
CA ILE A 63 5.02 -14.57 20.59
C ILE A 63 4.80 -13.05 20.47
N GLN A 64 5.76 -12.37 19.85
CA GLN A 64 5.66 -10.98 19.43
C GLN A 64 4.74 -10.85 18.21
N HIS A 65 3.83 -9.88 18.25
CA HIS A 65 2.96 -9.54 17.13
C HIS A 65 3.25 -8.13 16.66
N ASP A 66 3.65 -8.00 15.39
CA ASP A 66 3.81 -6.71 14.74
C ASP A 66 2.53 -6.34 14.00
N ILE A 67 1.99 -5.17 14.33
CA ILE A 67 0.67 -4.68 13.93
C ILE A 67 0.84 -3.28 13.32
N ALA A 68 0.06 -2.99 12.31
CA ALA A 68 -0.02 -1.68 11.70
C ALA A 68 -1.45 -1.14 11.73
N LEU A 69 -1.60 0.16 11.93
CA LEU A 69 -2.83 0.89 11.66
C LEU A 69 -2.76 1.41 10.23
N ILE A 70 -3.67 0.94 9.38
CA ILE A 70 -3.70 1.25 7.96
C ILE A 70 -4.95 2.03 7.61
N ARG A 71 -4.78 3.18 6.95
CA ARG A 71 -5.86 3.90 6.27
C ARG A 71 -6.14 3.22 4.94
N ILE A 72 -7.31 2.60 4.80
CA ILE A 72 -7.64 1.79 3.63
C ILE A 72 -7.78 2.66 2.38
N LEU A 73 -7.24 2.19 1.24
CA LEU A 73 -7.41 2.77 -0.09
C LEU A 73 -8.30 1.85 -0.93
N GLN A 74 -9.46 2.35 -1.34
CA GLN A 74 -10.43 1.63 -2.18
C GLN A 74 -10.66 2.32 -3.52
N PRO A 75 -11.04 1.60 -4.58
CA PRO A 75 -11.38 2.22 -5.86
C PRO A 75 -12.44 3.32 -5.68
N ALA A 76 -12.15 4.51 -6.19
CA ALA A 76 -13.04 5.66 -6.09
C ALA A 76 -14.14 5.58 -7.15
N ALA A 77 -15.37 5.94 -6.77
CA ALA A 77 -16.48 6.08 -7.73
C ALA A 77 -16.32 7.32 -8.63
N TRP A 78 -15.64 8.35 -8.12
CA TRP A 78 -15.31 9.55 -8.87
C TRP A 78 -14.31 9.25 -9.98
N LYS A 79 -14.47 9.92 -11.13
CA LYS A 79 -13.65 9.74 -12.32
C LYS A 79 -12.99 11.06 -12.72
N PRO A 80 -11.70 11.05 -13.07
CA PRO A 80 -11.01 12.24 -13.53
C PRO A 80 -11.56 12.68 -14.88
N LYS A 81 -11.47 13.98 -15.17
CA LYS A 81 -11.92 14.55 -16.45
C LYS A 81 -11.08 14.01 -17.61
N THR A 82 -9.77 13.92 -17.40
CA THR A 82 -8.83 13.32 -18.35
C THR A 82 -8.51 11.91 -17.88
N LYS A 83 -8.92 10.91 -18.66
CA LYS A 83 -8.56 9.50 -18.42
C LYS A 83 -7.45 9.09 -19.38
N TRP A 84 -6.50 8.33 -18.87
CA TRP A 84 -5.55 7.57 -19.66
C TRP A 84 -5.77 6.08 -19.42
N ASP A 85 -5.21 5.24 -20.29
CA ASP A 85 -5.33 3.80 -20.14
C ASP A 85 -4.65 3.32 -18.86
N GLY A 86 -5.27 2.37 -18.15
CA GLY A 86 -4.80 1.92 -16.83
C GLY A 86 -4.99 2.93 -15.68
N CYS A 87 -5.61 4.10 -15.90
CA CYS A 87 -5.85 5.10 -14.86
C CYS A 87 -6.79 4.59 -13.75
N LYS A 88 -6.22 4.14 -12.62
CA LYS A 88 -6.96 3.73 -11.43
C LYS A 88 -6.89 4.81 -10.34
N VAL A 89 -8.06 5.23 -9.86
CA VAL A 89 -8.19 6.20 -8.77
C VAL A 89 -8.68 5.49 -7.53
N PHE A 90 -8.03 5.75 -6.41
CA PHE A 90 -8.39 5.25 -5.11
C PHE A 90 -8.74 6.41 -4.17
N GLU A 91 -9.57 6.14 -3.18
CA GLU A 91 -9.89 7.07 -2.11
C GLU A 91 -9.62 6.46 -0.74
N GLU A 92 -9.16 7.30 0.18
CA GLU A 92 -8.94 6.89 1.56
C GLU A 92 -10.25 6.76 2.34
N LYS A 93 -10.38 5.64 3.06
CA LYS A 93 -11.55 5.28 3.87
C LYS A 93 -11.21 5.29 5.36
N GLU A 94 -11.89 4.46 6.15
CA GLU A 94 -11.56 4.29 7.55
C GLU A 94 -10.26 3.52 7.75
N SER A 95 -9.75 3.57 8.98
CA SER A 95 -8.52 2.85 9.33
C SER A 95 -8.84 1.50 9.96
N GLU A 96 -8.02 0.50 9.62
CA GLU A 96 -8.12 -0.87 10.12
C GLU A 96 -6.76 -1.38 10.57
N PHE A 97 -6.76 -2.38 11.45
CA PHE A 97 -5.53 -3.00 11.93
C PHE A 97 -5.17 -4.23 11.11
N PHE A 98 -3.89 -4.34 10.75
CA PHE A 98 -3.35 -5.50 10.03
C PHE A 98 -2.10 -6.02 10.73
N LEU A 99 -1.90 -7.34 10.68
CA LEU A 99 -0.60 -7.92 11.02
C LEU A 99 0.38 -7.65 9.88
N ILE A 100 1.58 -7.15 10.22
CA ILE A 100 2.61 -6.80 9.23
C ILE A 100 3.02 -8.00 8.37
N LYS A 101 2.89 -9.23 8.89
CA LYS A 101 3.15 -10.47 8.12
C LYS A 101 2.29 -10.63 6.86
N TYR A 102 1.18 -9.89 6.74
CA TYR A 102 0.33 -9.88 5.54
C TYR A 102 0.72 -8.78 4.56
N PHE A 103 1.72 -7.95 4.88
CA PHE A 103 2.21 -6.96 3.93
C PHE A 103 3.05 -7.66 2.88
N THR A 104 2.76 -7.33 1.63
CA THR A 104 3.45 -7.93 0.49
C THR A 104 4.58 -7.02 0.03
N ARG A 105 4.30 -5.73 -0.19
CA ARG A 105 5.30 -4.74 -0.62
C ARG A 105 4.77 -3.31 -0.50
N GLY A 106 5.63 -2.31 -0.64
CA GLY A 106 5.24 -0.92 -0.81
C GLY A 106 4.48 -0.68 -2.11
N CYS A 107 3.76 0.43 -2.18
CA CYS A 107 3.13 0.90 -3.41
C CYS A 107 3.14 2.42 -3.46
N HIS A 108 3.17 2.98 -4.66
CA HIS A 108 3.28 4.42 -4.84
C HIS A 108 1.93 5.03 -5.25
N PHE A 109 1.46 5.97 -4.44
CA PHE A 109 0.21 6.70 -4.67
C PHE A 109 0.50 8.21 -4.77
N ILE A 110 -0.11 8.85 -5.76
CA ILE A 110 0.09 10.29 -6.03
C ILE A 110 -1.26 11.01 -5.89
N PRO A 111 -1.34 12.14 -5.18
CA PRO A 111 -2.59 12.90 -5.07
C PRO A 111 -3.18 13.27 -6.43
N THR A 112 -4.50 13.21 -6.56
CA THR A 112 -5.18 13.70 -7.77
C THR A 112 -5.16 15.22 -7.85
N PHE A 113 -5.02 15.80 -9.06
CA PHE A 113 -4.97 17.26 -9.28
C PHE A 113 -6.32 17.97 -9.11
N ASP A 114 -7.42 17.26 -9.33
CA ASP A 114 -8.78 17.80 -9.50
C ASP A 114 -9.80 17.18 -8.53
N GLY A 115 -9.34 16.35 -7.60
CA GLY A 115 -10.16 15.67 -6.59
C GLY A 115 -10.07 16.31 -5.20
N SER A 116 -10.93 15.85 -4.29
CA SER A 116 -10.79 16.09 -2.84
C SER A 116 -9.46 15.56 -2.32
N ASP A 117 -8.95 16.10 -1.21
CA ASP A 117 -7.67 15.76 -0.53
C ASP A 117 -7.45 14.28 -0.13
N LYS A 118 -8.39 13.39 -0.47
CA LYS A 118 -8.38 11.97 -0.13
C LYS A 118 -8.30 11.04 -1.33
N ARG A 119 -8.09 11.56 -2.55
CA ARG A 119 -8.04 10.77 -3.78
C ARG A 119 -6.63 10.70 -4.34
N TYR A 120 -6.27 9.51 -4.82
CA TYR A 120 -4.92 9.21 -5.26
C TYR A 120 -4.92 8.33 -6.51
N TYR A 121 -4.02 8.60 -7.43
CA TYR A 121 -3.66 7.70 -8.53
C TYR A 121 -2.69 6.64 -8.00
N LEU A 122 -2.93 5.38 -8.36
CA LEU A 122 -1.92 4.33 -8.21
C LEU A 122 -0.89 4.49 -9.34
N ASN A 123 0.39 4.67 -9.00
CA ASN A 123 1.48 4.77 -9.98
C ASN A 123 2.21 3.43 -10.09
N ASP A 124 2.04 2.77 -11.22
CA ASP A 124 2.66 1.50 -11.61
C ASP A 124 3.73 1.64 -12.70
N LEU A 125 3.89 2.83 -13.29
CA LEU A 125 4.81 3.06 -14.41
C LEU A 125 6.29 3.02 -14.00
N VAL A 126 6.58 3.34 -12.74
CA VAL A 126 7.94 3.35 -12.18
C VAL A 126 8.34 2.00 -11.58
N ASP A 127 7.45 1.01 -11.64
CA ASP A 127 7.55 -0.21 -10.83
C ASP A 127 6.96 -1.42 -11.57
N GLY A 128 7.83 -2.10 -12.34
CA GLY A 128 7.45 -3.28 -13.14
C GLY A 128 6.84 -4.40 -12.31
N ASP A 129 7.30 -4.59 -11.07
CA ASP A 129 6.73 -5.57 -10.15
C ASP A 129 5.30 -5.20 -9.73
N ALA A 130 4.99 -3.92 -9.49
CA ALA A 130 3.60 -3.47 -9.32
C ALA A 130 2.74 -3.80 -10.53
N PHE A 131 3.21 -3.44 -11.73
CA PHE A 131 2.48 -3.66 -12.97
C PHE A 131 2.09 -5.13 -13.15
N LEU A 132 3.07 -6.04 -13.00
CA LEU A 132 2.85 -7.47 -13.15
C LEU A 132 1.87 -8.03 -12.11
N ARG A 133 1.92 -7.55 -10.86
CA ARG A 133 1.06 -8.08 -9.78
C ARG A 133 -0.39 -7.65 -9.93
N PHE A 134 -0.63 -6.41 -10.35
CA PHE A 134 -1.96 -5.81 -10.25
C PHE A 134 -2.64 -5.63 -11.59
N PHE A 135 -1.89 -5.30 -12.62
CA PHE A 135 -2.46 -4.92 -13.90
C PHE A 135 -2.49 -6.11 -14.83
N LEU A 136 -1.38 -6.83 -14.98
CA LEU A 136 -1.36 -8.01 -15.85
C LEU A 136 -2.31 -9.10 -15.33
N GLN A 137 -2.29 -9.39 -14.02
CA GLN A 137 -3.15 -10.44 -13.45
C GLN A 137 -4.65 -10.10 -13.54
N GLU A 138 -5.02 -8.84 -13.32
CA GLU A 138 -6.41 -8.40 -13.47
C GLU A 138 -6.87 -8.42 -14.94
N GLN A 139 -6.05 -7.94 -15.87
CA GLN A 139 -6.33 -8.00 -17.32
C GLN A 139 -6.51 -9.43 -17.80
N LEU A 140 -5.62 -10.35 -17.39
CA LEU A 140 -5.74 -11.78 -17.72
C LEU A 140 -7.01 -12.41 -17.11
N SER A 141 -7.46 -11.95 -15.93
CA SER A 141 -8.70 -12.44 -15.31
C SER A 141 -9.95 -11.94 -16.05
N GLN A 142 -9.94 -10.70 -16.54
CA GLN A 142 -11.04 -10.10 -17.30
C GLN A 142 -11.14 -10.66 -18.73
N SER A 143 -10.01 -11.08 -19.32
CA SER A 143 -9.94 -11.68 -20.66
C SER A 143 -10.39 -13.15 -20.73
N ARG A 144 -10.64 -13.79 -19.57
CA ARG A 144 -11.09 -15.19 -19.46
C ARG A 144 -12.62 -15.33 -19.34
N ILE A 145 -13.36 -14.25 -19.62
CA ILE A 145 -14.82 -14.18 -19.69
C ILE A 145 -15.20 -13.86 -21.13
#